data_AF-K0JF39-F1
#
_entry.id   AF-K0JF39-F1
#
_cell.length_a   1.000
_cell.length_b   1.000
_cell.length_c   1.000
_cell.angle_alpha   90.00
_cell.angle_beta   90.00
_cell.angle_gamma   90.00
#
_symmetry.space_group_name_H-M   'P 1'
#
loop_
_entity.id
_entity.type
_entity.pdbx_description
1 polymer ?
#
loop_
_entity_poly.entity_id
_entity_poly.type
_entity_poly.pdbx_seq_one_letter_code
_entity_poly.pdbx_strand_id
1 'polypeptide(L)'
;MKKLKYGLIANRHSMPVGNFIFDEIKDVVKIRNIENKAYRKMKEIVNENKGENYLAIDLYVTGLTVALVSVIKAIQKLHKESNINIKLILKHHNHKTKNYHNQTIHFYFDEKEKKKDIQAIYSIANKKNRCY
;
A
#
# COMPACT_ATOMS: atom_id res chain seq x y z
N MET A 1 2.79 1.24 17.29
CA MET A 1 3.25 1.39 15.89
C MET A 1 4.09 0.18 15.55
N LYS A 2 3.53 -0.75 14.79
CA LYS A 2 4.29 -1.90 14.28
C LYS A 2 5.11 -1.46 13.08
N LYS A 3 6.40 -1.81 13.07
CA LYS A 3 7.31 -1.55 11.96
C LYS A 3 7.62 -2.83 11.20
N LEU A 4 7.46 -2.79 9.89
CA LEU A 4 7.69 -3.91 8.99
C LEU A 4 8.74 -3.52 7.94
N LYS A 5 9.53 -4.50 7.48
CA LYS A 5 10.56 -4.31 6.46
C LYS A 5 10.34 -5.30 5.33
N TYR A 6 10.26 -4.79 4.10
CA TYR A 6 10.06 -5.59 2.90
C TYR A 6 10.92 -5.09 1.75
N GLY A 7 11.40 -6.00 0.90
CA GLY A 7 11.96 -5.67 -0.40
C GLY A 7 10.87 -5.58 -1.47
N LEU A 8 11.07 -4.73 -2.47
CA LEU A 8 10.12 -4.62 -3.57
C LEU A 8 10.12 -5.91 -4.41
N ILE A 9 11.28 -6.31 -4.93
CA ILE A 9 11.42 -7.50 -5.78
C ILE A 9 12.60 -8.33 -5.27
N ALA A 10 12.40 -9.63 -5.05
CA ALA A 10 13.45 -10.56 -4.66
C ALA A 10 14.49 -10.76 -5.78
N ASN A 11 15.68 -11.25 -5.41
CA ASN A 11 16.72 -11.72 -6.33
C ASN A 11 17.21 -10.71 -7.39
N ARG A 12 16.89 -9.42 -7.27
CA ARG A 12 17.44 -8.35 -8.14
C ARG A 12 18.79 -7.84 -7.66
N HIS A 13 19.00 -7.81 -6.35
CA HIS A 13 20.26 -7.51 -5.67
C HIS A 13 20.16 -7.89 -4.19
N SER A 14 21.29 -7.94 -3.49
CA SER A 14 21.32 -8.18 -2.04
C SER A 14 20.71 -6.99 -1.29
N MET A 15 19.65 -7.25 -0.51
CA MET A 15 18.98 -6.27 0.35
C MET A 15 18.98 -6.78 1.79
N PRO A 16 18.97 -5.88 2.80
CA PRO A 16 18.95 -6.27 4.21
C PRO A 16 17.54 -6.66 4.70
N VAL A 17 16.84 -7.50 3.92
CA VAL A 17 15.47 -7.97 4.19
C VAL A 17 15.28 -9.40 3.67
N GLY A 18 14.51 -10.21 4.41
CA GLY A 18 14.15 -11.58 3.99
C GLY A 18 12.77 -11.70 3.33
N ASN A 19 11.91 -10.69 3.48
CA ASN A 19 10.54 -10.70 2.94
C ASN A 19 10.42 -9.74 1.77
N PHE A 20 9.68 -10.14 0.74
CA PHE A 20 9.50 -9.36 -0.50
C PHE A 20 8.03 -9.22 -0.87
N ILE A 21 7.71 -8.15 -1.61
CA ILE A 21 6.36 -7.97 -2.17
C ILE A 21 6.19 -8.81 -3.43
N PHE A 22 7.24 -8.91 -4.24
CA PHE A 22 7.27 -9.73 -5.44
C PHE A 22 8.47 -10.66 -5.39
N ASP A 23 8.27 -11.95 -5.61
CA ASP A 23 9.39 -12.89 -5.81
C ASP A 23 10.06 -12.64 -7.16
N GLU A 24 9.24 -12.47 -8.20
CA GLU A 24 9.68 -12.13 -9.56
C GLU A 24 8.60 -11.37 -10.34
N ILE A 25 9.05 -10.59 -11.32
CA ILE A 25 8.19 -9.97 -12.33
C ILE A 25 8.76 -10.33 -13.70
N LYS A 26 8.10 -11.28 -14.39
CA LYS A 26 8.50 -11.77 -15.71
C LYS A 26 8.21 -10.78 -16.83
N ASP A 27 7.05 -10.12 -16.74
CA ASP A 27 6.53 -9.25 -17.79
C ASP A 27 6.04 -7.94 -17.17
N VAL A 28 6.73 -6.86 -17.53
CA VAL A 28 6.50 -5.51 -16.99
C VAL A 28 5.32 -4.79 -17.65
N VAL A 29 4.87 -5.24 -18.82
CA VAL A 29 3.72 -4.62 -19.52
C VAL A 29 2.38 -5.16 -19.02
N LYS A 30 2.38 -6.29 -18.31
CA LYS A 30 1.19 -6.84 -17.63
C LYS A 30 0.88 -6.11 -16.33
N ILE A 31 0.69 -4.79 -16.42
CA ILE A 31 0.49 -3.87 -15.28
C ILE A 31 -0.62 -4.37 -14.34
N ARG A 32 -1.78 -4.78 -14.88
CA ARG A 32 -2.90 -5.30 -14.08
C ARG A 32 -2.50 -6.50 -13.20
N ASN A 33 -1.66 -7.39 -13.71
CA ASN A 33 -1.21 -8.56 -12.94
C ASN A 33 -0.27 -8.14 -11.80
N ILE A 34 0.60 -7.17 -12.05
CA ILE A 34 1.52 -6.61 -11.04
C ILE A 34 0.71 -5.90 -9.95
N GLU A 35 -0.27 -5.09 -10.33
CA GLU A 35 -1.19 -4.40 -9.41
C GLU A 35 -1.97 -5.39 -8.54
N ASN A 36 -2.54 -6.44 -9.14
CA ASN A 36 -3.28 -7.46 -8.41
C ASN A 36 -2.39 -8.23 -7.41
N LYS A 37 -1.15 -8.56 -7.80
CA LYS A 37 -0.17 -9.20 -6.92
C LYS A 37 0.21 -8.28 -5.75
N ALA A 38 0.52 -7.02 -6.03
CA ALA A 38 0.78 -6.02 -4.99
C ALA A 38 -0.38 -5.91 -4.00
N TYR A 39 -1.61 -5.77 -4.51
CA TYR A 39 -2.79 -5.66 -3.66
C TYR A 39 -3.01 -6.88 -2.77
N ARG A 40 -2.92 -8.10 -3.32
CA ARG A 40 -3.06 -9.33 -2.53
C ARG A 40 -2.02 -9.40 -1.42
N LYS A 41 -0.74 -9.17 -1.75
CA LYS A 41 0.34 -9.23 -0.77
C LYS A 41 0.20 -8.18 0.32
N MET A 42 -0.14 -6.94 -0.05
CA MET A 42 -0.37 -5.89 0.92
C MET A 42 -1.58 -6.16 1.80
N LYS A 43 -2.64 -6.76 1.25
CA LYS A 43 -3.83 -7.14 2.00
C LYS A 43 -3.53 -8.24 3.02
N GLU A 44 -2.71 -9.24 2.66
CA GLU A 44 -2.21 -10.24 3.61
C GLU A 44 -1.46 -9.58 4.76
N ILE A 45 -0.50 -8.70 4.46
CA ILE A 45 0.29 -7.98 5.47
C ILE A 45 -0.62 -7.15 6.40
N VAL A 46 -1.58 -6.42 5.84
CA VAL A 46 -2.55 -5.65 6.64
C VAL A 46 -3.42 -6.58 7.48
N ASN A 47 -3.86 -7.72 6.94
CA ASN A 47 -4.70 -8.68 7.64
C ASN A 47 -3.99 -9.33 8.83
N GLU A 48 -2.72 -9.72 8.66
CA GLU A 48 -1.87 -10.26 9.72
C GLU A 48 -1.64 -9.27 10.87
N ASN A 49 -1.83 -7.97 10.61
CA ASN A 49 -1.62 -6.91 11.58
C ASN A 49 -2.92 -6.15 11.89
N LYS A 50 -4.10 -6.78 11.78
CA LYS A 50 -5.42 -6.16 12.05
C LYS A 50 -5.58 -5.54 13.43
N GLY A 51 -4.83 -6.00 14.42
CA GLY A 51 -4.83 -5.44 15.77
C GLY A 51 -4.08 -4.12 15.90
N GLU A 52 -3.37 -3.67 14.87
CA GLU A 52 -2.55 -2.47 14.90
C GLU A 52 -3.31 -1.28 14.30
N ASN A 53 -3.40 -0.19 15.07
CA ASN A 53 -3.95 1.07 14.56
C ASN A 53 -3.00 1.80 13.60
N TYR A 54 -1.71 1.44 13.62
CA TYR A 54 -0.67 2.12 12.86
C TYR A 54 0.44 1.16 12.41
N LEU A 55 0.70 1.14 11.10
CA LEU A 55 1.75 0.35 10.44
C LEU A 55 2.76 1.27 9.75
N ALA A 56 4.05 1.09 10.08
CA ALA A 56 5.16 1.70 9.34
C ALA A 56 5.84 0.64 8.46
N ILE A 57 5.86 0.85 7.15
CA ILE A 57 6.42 -0.09 6.18
C ILE A 57 7.68 0.51 5.57
N ASP A 58 8.84 -0.03 5.92
CA ASP A 58 10.11 0.25 5.24
C ASP A 58 10.18 -0.63 3.98
N LEU A 59 10.03 -0.03 2.80
CA LEU A 59 10.07 -0.71 1.51
C LEU A 59 11.40 -0.44 0.80
N TYR A 60 12.22 -1.48 0.66
CA TYR A 60 13.49 -1.44 -0.05
C TYR A 60 13.24 -1.50 -1.55
N VAL A 61 13.43 -0.37 -2.22
CA VAL A 61 12.99 -0.19 -3.60
C VAL A 61 14.04 -0.67 -4.59
N THR A 62 13.53 -1.20 -5.71
CA THR A 62 14.31 -1.51 -6.92
C THR A 62 13.88 -0.55 -8.03
N GLY A 63 14.71 -0.36 -9.06
CA GLY A 63 14.45 0.55 -10.20
C GLY A 63 13.30 0.15 -11.15
N LEU A 64 12.30 -0.61 -10.68
CA LEU A 64 11.12 -0.96 -11.49
C LEU A 64 9.90 -0.15 -11.05
N THR A 65 9.70 0.97 -11.72
CA THR A 65 8.65 1.96 -11.41
C THR A 65 7.25 1.35 -11.34
N VAL A 66 6.89 0.47 -12.30
CA VAL A 66 5.56 -0.16 -12.36
C VAL A 66 5.27 -0.96 -11.08
N ALA A 67 6.25 -1.69 -10.55
CA ALA A 67 6.12 -2.44 -9.31
C ALA A 67 5.93 -1.52 -8.10
N LEU A 68 6.75 -0.46 -8.01
CA LEU A 68 6.66 0.52 -6.92
C LEU A 68 5.29 1.22 -6.91
N VAL A 69 4.84 1.72 -8.06
CA VAL A 69 3.54 2.39 -8.21
C VAL A 69 2.39 1.43 -7.84
N SER A 70 2.49 0.16 -8.23
CA SER A 70 1.51 -0.86 -7.88
C SER A 70 1.37 -1.04 -6.35
N VAL A 71 2.49 -1.04 -5.63
CA VAL A 71 2.48 -1.13 -4.16
C VAL A 71 1.91 0.13 -3.50
N ILE A 72 2.28 1.31 -3.98
CA ILE A 72 1.73 2.58 -3.48
C ILE A 72 0.21 2.61 -3.67
N LYS A 73 -0.29 2.24 -4.85
CA LYS A 73 -1.73 2.15 -5.14
C LYS A 73 -2.44 1.14 -4.22
N ALA A 74 -1.83 -0.03 -4.01
CA ALA A 74 -2.37 -1.04 -3.10
C ALA A 74 -2.49 -0.51 -1.66
N ILE A 75 -1.46 0.15 -1.15
CA ILE A 75 -1.46 0.74 0.19
C ILE A 75 -2.52 1.84 0.29
N GLN A 76 -2.61 2.74 -0.69
CA GLN A 76 -3.62 3.79 -0.70
C GLN A 76 -5.04 3.21 -0.63
N LYS A 77 -5.31 2.16 -1.42
CA LYS A 77 -6.60 1.47 -1.41
C LYS A 77 -6.88 0.83 -0.05
N LEU A 78 -5.92 0.10 0.52
CA LEU A 78 -6.08 -0.56 1.81
C LEU A 78 -6.18 0.44 2.97
N HIS A 79 -5.49 1.56 2.91
CA HIS A 79 -5.63 2.64 3.90
C HIS A 79 -7.05 3.22 3.92
N LYS A 80 -7.75 3.24 2.78
CA LYS A 80 -9.17 3.62 2.71
C LYS A 80 -10.11 2.49 3.18
N GLU A 81 -9.82 1.25 2.80
CA GLU A 81 -10.65 0.08 3.11
C GLU A 81 -10.52 -0.39 4.56
N SER A 82 -9.35 -0.20 5.17
CA SER A 82 -9.05 -0.60 6.54
C SER A 82 -8.91 0.64 7.42
N ASN A 83 -9.40 0.60 8.65
CA ASN A 83 -9.21 1.68 9.64
C ASN A 83 -7.77 1.73 10.19
N ILE A 84 -6.77 1.32 9.38
CA ILE A 84 -5.36 1.26 9.77
C ILE A 84 -4.60 2.40 9.10
N ASN A 85 -3.84 3.14 9.90
CA ASN A 85 -2.96 4.18 9.40
C ASN A 85 -1.66 3.56 8.89
N ILE A 86 -1.38 3.73 7.60
CA ILE A 86 -0.17 3.17 6.98
C ILE A 86 0.78 4.30 6.63
N LYS A 87 2.02 4.22 7.12
CA LYS A 87 3.14 5.07 6.72
C LYS A 87 4.11 4.25 5.89
N LEU A 88 4.36 4.68 4.65
CA LEU A 88 5.30 4.02 3.75
C LEU A 88 6.61 4.81 3.72
N ILE A 89 7.73 4.11 3.90
CA ILE A 89 9.07 4.68 3.85
C ILE A 89 9.84 3.93 2.76
N LEU A 90 10.05 4.58 1.62
CA LEU A 90 10.86 4.04 0.54
C LEU A 90 12.35 4.16 0.91
N LYS A 91 13.07 3.04 0.87
CA LYS A 91 14.51 2.94 1.12
C LYS A 91 15.23 2.83 -0.22
N HIS A 92 15.85 3.93 -0.65
CA HIS A 92 16.60 4.02 -1.90
C HIS A 92 18.08 3.73 -1.67
N HIS A 93 18.63 2.68 -2.31
CA HIS A 93 20.03 2.31 -2.13
C HIS A 93 20.97 3.33 -2.79
N ASN A 94 21.92 3.85 -2.02
CA ASN A 94 23.00 4.71 -2.52
C ASN A 94 24.25 3.86 -2.76
N HIS A 95 24.61 3.69 -4.03
CA HIS A 95 25.77 2.88 -4.38
C HIS A 95 27.11 3.45 -3.87
N LYS A 96 27.23 4.78 -3.74
CA LYS A 96 28.46 5.45 -3.30
C LYS A 96 28.70 5.27 -1.80
N THR A 97 27.66 5.47 -0.98
CA THR A 97 27.77 5.41 0.48
C THR A 97 27.41 4.04 1.07
N LYS A 98 26.90 3.11 0.25
CA LYS A 98 26.36 1.80 0.65
C LYS A 98 25.23 1.91 1.70
N ASN A 99 24.61 3.08 1.81
CA ASN A 99 23.52 3.38 2.72
C ASN A 99 22.19 3.55 1.98
N TYR A 100 21.09 3.66 2.72
CA TYR A 100 19.75 3.88 2.17
C TYR A 100 19.25 5.29 2.49
N HIS A 101 18.75 5.98 1.46
CA HIS A 101 18.05 7.25 1.60
C HIS A 101 16.56 7.02 1.77
N ASN A 102 15.96 7.73 2.73
CA ASN A 102 14.55 7.57 3.06
C ASN A 102 13.71 8.59 2.29
N GLN A 103 12.65 8.11 1.63
CA GLN A 103 11.57 8.95 1.13
C GLN A 103 10.27 8.50 1.79
N THR A 104 9.65 9.40 2.56
CA THR A 104 8.41 9.09 3.28
C THR A 104 7.20 9.45 2.42
N ILE A 105 6.25 8.53 2.33
CA ILE A 105 4.94 8.73 1.69
C ILE A 105 3.87 8.70 2.77
N HIS A 106 3.10 9.78 2.84
CA HIS A 106 1.94 9.92 3.71
C HIS A 106 0.67 9.70 2.90
N PHE A 107 -0.22 8.87 3.43
CA PHE A 107 -1.56 8.68 2.88
C PHE A 107 -2.53 9.46 3.76
N TYR A 108 -3.47 10.15 3.11
CA TYR A 108 -4.49 10.95 3.77
C TYR A 108 -5.85 10.38 3.43
N PHE A 109 -6.76 10.39 4.40
CA PHE A 109 -8.18 10.19 4.13
C PHE A 109 -8.71 11.43 3.42
N ASP A 110 -9.39 11.24 2.29
CA ASP A 110 -10.11 12.34 1.66
C ASP A 110 -11.44 12.55 2.40
N GLU A 111 -11.52 13.61 3.22
CA GLU A 111 -12.74 13.96 3.95
C GLU A 111 -13.94 14.25 3.04
N LYS A 112 -13.70 14.60 1.77
CA LYS A 112 -14.76 14.88 0.79
C LYS A 112 -15.45 13.59 0.31
N GLU A 113 -14.75 12.47 0.24
CA GLU A 113 -15.36 11.16 -0.09
C GLU A 113 -16.31 10.71 1.02
N LYS A 114 -15.92 10.88 2.29
CA LYS A 114 -16.77 10.56 3.46
C LYS A 114 -18.10 11.31 3.45
N LYS A 115 -18.10 12.60 3.08
CA LYS A 115 -19.33 13.42 3.01
C LYS A 115 -20.28 12.94 1.90
N LYS A 116 -19.75 12.46 0.77
CA LYS A 116 -20.55 11.91 -0.33
C LYS A 116 -21.22 10.59 0.05
N ASP A 117 -20.50 9.70 0.73
CA ASP A 117 -21.05 8.42 1.20
C ASP A 117 -22.17 8.64 2.24
N ILE A 118 -21.96 9.60 3.16
CA ILE A 118 -22.98 9.98 4.14
C ILE A 118 -24.22 10.59 3.45
N GLN A 119 -24.03 11.50 2.49
CA GLN A 119 -25.16 12.08 1.72
C GLN A 119 -25.91 11.01 0.90
N ALA A 120 -25.21 10.05 0.32
CA ALA A 120 -25.82 8.94 -0.38
C ALA A 120 -26.69 8.09 0.55
N ILE A 121 -26.21 7.75 1.75
CA ILE A 121 -26.96 7.01 2.77
C ILE A 121 -28.24 7.77 3.18
N TYR A 122 -28.14 9.07 3.47
CA TYR A 122 -29.31 9.90 3.81
C TYR A 122 -30.34 9.96 2.67
N SER A 123 -29.88 10.04 1.42
CA SER A 123 -30.79 10.05 0.26
C SER A 123 -31.56 8.74 0.09
N ILE A 124 -30.94 7.60 0.41
CA ILE A 124 -31.56 6.27 0.34
C ILE A 124 -32.58 6.09 1.49
N ALA A 125 -32.22 6.51 2.70
CA ALA A 125 -33.11 6.45 3.86
C ALA A 125 -34.37 7.30 3.66
N ASN A 126 -34.23 8.52 3.13
CA ASN A 126 -35.36 9.40 2.84
C ASN A 126 -36.25 8.89 1.68
N LYS A 127 -35.70 8.11 0.75
CA LYS A 127 -36.47 7.50 -0.33
C LYS A 127 -37.34 6.32 0.15
N LYS A 128 -36.87 5.57 1.15
CA LYS A 128 -37.66 4.49 1.78
C LYS A 128 -38.81 5.00 2.66
N ASN A 129 -38.65 6.16 3.29
CA ASN A 129 -39.70 6.78 4.12
C ASN A 129 -40.81 7.50 3.32
N ARG A 130 -40.74 7.51 1.98
CA ARG A 130 -41.75 8.11 1.08
C ARG A 130 -42.63 7.07 0.38
N CYS A 131 -42.49 5.78 0.71
CA CYS A 131 -43.26 4.68 0.11
C CYS A 131 -44.32 4.08 1.06
N TYR A 132 -44.73 4.82 2.09
CA TYR A 132 -45.90 4.54 2.93
C TYR A 132 -46.84 5.73 2.90
#